data_AF-A0A0R3PUT8-F1
#
_entry.id   AF-A0A0R3PUT8-F1
#
_cell.length_a   1.000
_cell.length_b   1.000
_cell.length_c   1.000
_cell.angle_alpha   90.00
_cell.angle_beta   90.00
_cell.angle_gamma   90.00
#
_symmetry.space_group_name_H-M   'P 1'
#
loop_
_entity.id
_entity.type
_entity.pdbx_description
1 polymer ?
#
loop_
_entity_poly.entity_id
_entity_poly.type
_entity_poly.pdbx_seq_one_letter_code
_entity_poly.pdbx_strand_id
1 'polypeptide(L)'
;MNRYPIFVFRIHVCCLQMQDLKMSCSYHVMNSPKVKVLQNLMDFLDSWRGQADMKLAEVDKLCVESADLISPEQYDLLREKQTQFTVDYKGVLRSMEHTQERLKILAGLLLEFSAKVSSLQSWMTHHASRAASVRERSADLHGLDEARLDGRRLLDEVGQEEYRLKAIGALLVRVEQEVDALYEFAPTTSNRGINLDRIHTVFDKVNDDFLALRRQCSDLVQFQNKVGNFSHELSEHYR
;
A
#
# COMPACT_ATOMS: atom_id res chain seq x y z
N MET A 1 -35.30 22.22 3.61
CA MET A 1 -35.68 21.13 2.70
C MET A 1 -34.48 20.20 2.51
N ASN A 2 -34.52 19.03 3.13
CA ASN A 2 -33.47 17.99 3.04
C ASN A 2 -33.51 17.32 1.66
N ARG A 3 -32.47 17.47 0.85
CA ARG A 3 -32.30 16.79 -0.45
C ARG A 3 -30.97 16.03 -0.55
N TYR A 4 -30.58 15.19 0.41
CA TYR A 4 -29.36 14.34 0.27
C TYR A 4 -29.39 12.91 0.89
N PRO A 5 -30.50 12.19 1.09
CA PRO A 5 -30.42 10.87 1.74
C PRO A 5 -30.02 9.71 0.80
N ILE A 6 -30.21 9.81 -0.53
CA ILE A 6 -30.00 8.68 -1.45
C ILE A 6 -28.53 8.59 -1.93
N PHE A 7 -27.84 9.73 -2.06
CA PHE A 7 -26.46 9.80 -2.55
C PHE A 7 -25.43 9.33 -1.51
N VAL A 8 -25.70 9.55 -0.23
CA VAL A 8 -24.82 9.12 0.87
C VAL A 8 -24.85 7.59 1.04
N PHE A 9 -25.98 6.95 0.76
CA PHE A 9 -26.14 5.50 0.95
C PHE A 9 -25.38 4.63 -0.05
N ARG A 10 -25.19 5.07 -1.31
CA ARG A 10 -24.54 4.24 -2.35
C ARG A 10 -23.01 4.28 -2.30
N ILE A 11 -22.41 5.41 -1.94
CA ILE A 11 -20.97 5.50 -1.71
C ILE A 11 -20.57 4.71 -0.44
N HIS A 12 -21.47 4.66 0.55
CA HIS A 12 -21.27 3.87 1.78
C HIS A 12 -21.10 2.37 1.53
N VAL A 13 -21.84 1.81 0.55
CA VAL A 13 -21.75 0.39 0.18
C VAL A 13 -20.41 0.06 -0.49
N CYS A 14 -19.84 0.99 -1.28
CA CYS A 14 -18.54 0.80 -1.93
C CYS A 14 -17.36 0.79 -0.93
N CYS A 15 -17.46 1.53 0.18
CA CYS A 15 -16.42 1.53 1.21
C CYS A 15 -16.45 0.27 2.10
N LEU A 16 -17.63 -0.34 2.32
CA LEU A 16 -17.79 -1.53 3.14
C LEU A 16 -17.16 -2.79 2.52
N GLN A 17 -17.07 -2.88 1.19
CA GLN A 17 -16.49 -4.03 0.49
C GLN A 17 -14.96 -4.14 0.56
N MET A 18 -14.25 -3.12 1.04
CA MET A 18 -12.79 -3.20 1.27
C MET A 18 -12.41 -3.90 2.58
N GLN A 19 -13.38 -4.20 3.47
CA GLN A 19 -13.10 -4.70 4.82
C GLN A 19 -12.74 -6.21 4.88
N ASP A 20 -12.99 -7.01 3.84
CA ASP A 20 -12.84 -8.48 3.89
C ASP A 20 -11.52 -9.03 3.29
N LEU A 21 -10.42 -8.27 3.40
CA LEU A 21 -9.10 -8.70 2.94
C LEU A 21 -8.40 -9.62 3.97
N LYS A 22 -8.72 -10.92 3.93
CA LYS A 22 -7.94 -11.99 4.57
C LYS A 22 -6.67 -12.27 3.78
N MET A 23 -5.53 -12.25 4.47
CA MET A 23 -4.22 -12.60 3.92
C MET A 23 -4.04 -14.12 3.85
N SER A 24 -3.76 -14.63 2.66
CA SER A 24 -2.95 -15.82 2.46
C SER A 24 -1.97 -15.53 1.32
N CYS A 25 -0.68 -15.61 1.62
CA CYS A 25 0.40 -15.35 0.68
C CYS A 25 0.87 -16.68 0.11
N SER A 26 0.73 -16.87 -1.20
CA SER A 26 1.65 -17.70 -1.97
C SER A 26 1.56 -17.35 -3.45
N TYR A 27 2.74 -17.25 -4.08
CA TYR A 27 3.04 -17.19 -5.51
C TYR A 27 1.84 -17.36 -6.47
N HIS A 28 1.14 -16.28 -6.81
CA HIS A 28 0.28 -16.16 -8.00
C HIS A 28 -0.06 -14.68 -8.25
N VAL A 29 0.97 -13.87 -8.57
CA VAL A 29 0.85 -12.40 -8.66
C VAL A 29 -0.01 -11.92 -9.85
N MET A 30 -0.43 -12.80 -10.77
CA MET A 30 -1.40 -12.45 -11.83
C MET A 30 -2.85 -12.88 -11.55
N ASN A 31 -3.14 -13.53 -10.40
CA ASN A 31 -4.49 -13.99 -10.04
C ASN A 31 -4.84 -13.69 -8.56
N SER A 32 -4.26 -12.62 -8.00
CA SER A 32 -4.56 -12.19 -6.64
C SER A 32 -6.03 -11.74 -6.52
N PRO A 33 -6.81 -12.22 -5.53
CA PRO A 33 -8.18 -11.77 -5.27
C PRO A 33 -8.28 -10.24 -5.13
N LYS A 34 -7.18 -9.59 -4.72
CA LYS A 34 -7.10 -8.15 -4.45
C LYS A 34 -7.12 -7.30 -5.73
N VAL A 35 -6.50 -7.79 -6.81
CA VAL A 35 -6.56 -7.13 -8.14
C VAL A 35 -7.97 -7.24 -8.70
N LYS A 36 -8.65 -8.37 -8.47
CA LYS A 36 -10.07 -8.54 -8.82
C LYS A 36 -10.98 -7.57 -8.08
N VAL A 37 -10.75 -7.31 -6.79
CA VAL A 37 -11.59 -6.35 -6.02
C VAL A 37 -11.46 -4.94 -6.58
N LEU A 38 -10.23 -4.48 -6.87
CA LEU A 38 -10.02 -3.16 -7.47
C LEU A 38 -10.64 -3.07 -8.87
N GLN A 39 -10.46 -4.10 -9.69
CA GLN A 39 -11.05 -4.16 -11.03
C GLN A 39 -12.58 -4.16 -10.97
N ASN A 40 -13.18 -4.94 -10.08
CA ASN A 40 -14.63 -4.94 -9.88
C ASN A 40 -15.15 -3.56 -9.45
N LEU A 41 -14.39 -2.83 -8.62
CA LEU A 41 -14.75 -1.48 -8.20
C LEU A 41 -14.65 -0.51 -9.38
N MET A 42 -13.61 -0.63 -10.22
CA MET A 42 -13.48 0.13 -11.47
C MET A 42 -14.63 -0.16 -12.43
N ASP A 43 -14.96 -1.44 -12.64
CA ASP A 43 -16.05 -1.87 -13.54
C ASP A 43 -17.41 -1.38 -13.02
N PHE A 44 -17.62 -1.39 -11.71
CA PHE A 44 -18.82 -0.85 -11.08
C PHE A 44 -18.95 0.66 -11.30
N LEU A 45 -17.84 1.39 -11.10
CA LEU A 45 -17.77 2.82 -11.36
C LEU A 45 -18.06 3.10 -12.85
N ASP A 46 -17.39 2.43 -13.77
CA ASP A 46 -17.60 2.59 -15.21
C ASP A 46 -19.05 2.25 -15.64
N SER A 47 -19.66 1.23 -15.03
CA SER A 47 -21.09 0.91 -15.24
C SER A 47 -22.01 2.04 -14.77
N TRP A 48 -21.72 2.63 -13.62
CA TRP A 48 -22.49 3.74 -13.08
C TRP A 48 -22.39 4.98 -13.97
N ARG A 49 -21.20 5.29 -14.51
CA ARG A 49 -21.00 6.32 -15.55
C ARG A 49 -21.93 6.09 -16.73
N GLY A 50 -21.92 4.89 -17.30
CA GLY A 50 -22.77 4.56 -18.45
C GLY A 50 -24.27 4.72 -18.17
N GLN A 51 -24.74 4.30 -16.98
CA GLN A 51 -26.14 4.46 -16.59
C GLN A 51 -26.54 5.94 -16.44
N ALA A 52 -25.64 6.77 -15.94
CA ALA A 52 -25.91 8.18 -15.74
C ALA A 52 -25.90 8.97 -17.06
N ASP A 53 -25.02 8.62 -18.00
CA ASP A 53 -25.04 9.17 -19.37
C ASP A 53 -26.36 8.85 -20.08
N MET A 54 -26.86 7.60 -19.94
CA MET A 54 -28.15 7.20 -20.49
C MET A 54 -29.31 8.01 -19.89
N LYS A 55 -29.30 8.24 -18.57
CA LYS A 55 -30.35 9.01 -17.89
C LYS A 55 -30.33 10.49 -18.29
N LEU A 56 -29.16 11.06 -18.54
CA LEU A 56 -29.04 12.41 -19.10
C LEU A 56 -29.63 12.52 -20.50
N ALA A 57 -29.30 11.58 -21.38
CA ALA A 57 -29.87 11.55 -22.72
C ALA A 57 -31.41 11.40 -22.70
N GLU A 58 -31.95 10.65 -21.74
CA GLU A 58 -33.39 10.51 -21.53
C GLU A 58 -34.04 11.82 -21.06
N VAL A 59 -33.39 12.55 -20.14
CA VAL A 59 -33.85 13.88 -19.70
C VAL A 59 -33.79 14.88 -20.85
N ASP A 60 -32.72 14.89 -21.64
CA ASP A 60 -32.59 15.78 -22.80
C ASP A 60 -33.70 15.52 -23.83
N LYS A 61 -33.99 14.25 -24.10
CA LYS A 61 -35.07 13.83 -24.98
C LYS A 61 -36.44 14.30 -24.48
N LEU A 62 -36.72 14.09 -23.19
CA LEU A 62 -37.97 14.54 -22.57
C LEU A 62 -38.14 16.06 -22.63
N CYS A 63 -37.06 16.84 -22.51
CA CYS A 63 -37.11 18.30 -22.65
C CYS A 63 -37.44 18.74 -24.09
N VAL A 64 -37.01 17.98 -25.11
CA VAL A 64 -37.36 18.25 -26.51
C VAL A 64 -38.81 17.85 -26.81
N GLU A 65 -39.25 16.68 -26.33
CA GLU A 65 -40.60 16.16 -26.59
C GLU A 65 -41.70 16.93 -25.85
N SER A 66 -41.39 17.53 -24.70
CA SER A 66 -42.35 18.33 -23.93
C SER A 66 -42.43 19.81 -24.34
N ALA A 67 -41.58 20.25 -25.27
CA ALA A 67 -41.47 21.66 -25.68
C ALA A 67 -42.79 22.25 -26.18
N ASP A 68 -43.60 21.46 -26.90
CA ASP A 68 -44.87 21.90 -27.47
C ASP A 68 -46.06 21.77 -26.49
N LEU A 69 -45.85 21.14 -25.33
CA LEU A 69 -46.90 20.77 -24.37
C LEU A 69 -46.95 21.68 -23.13
N ILE A 70 -45.98 22.58 -22.95
CA ILE A 70 -45.84 23.42 -21.76
C ILE A 70 -45.76 24.91 -22.12
N SER A 71 -46.07 25.77 -21.15
CA SER A 71 -45.97 27.22 -21.37
C SER A 71 -44.51 27.66 -21.53
N PRO A 72 -44.24 28.81 -22.20
CA PRO A 72 -42.88 29.32 -22.37
C PRO A 72 -42.11 29.47 -21.05
N GLU A 73 -42.77 29.97 -19.99
CA GLU A 73 -42.16 30.11 -18.66
C GLU A 73 -41.81 28.76 -18.01
N GLN A 74 -42.64 27.73 -18.23
CA GLN A 74 -42.37 26.36 -17.74
C GLN A 74 -41.22 25.72 -18.53
N TYR A 75 -41.14 26.01 -19.83
CA TYR A 75 -40.05 25.57 -20.69
C TYR A 75 -38.71 26.20 -20.29
N ASP A 76 -38.70 27.51 -20.00
CA ASP A 76 -37.51 28.21 -19.53
C ASP A 76 -37.02 27.65 -18.18
N LEU A 77 -37.93 27.38 -17.24
CA LEU A 77 -37.60 26.73 -15.97
C LEU A 77 -37.06 25.31 -16.17
N LEU A 78 -37.64 24.53 -17.08
CA LEU A 78 -37.16 23.18 -17.41
C LEU A 78 -35.74 23.22 -17.98
N ARG A 79 -35.46 24.16 -18.90
CA ARG A 79 -34.12 24.42 -19.46
C ARG A 79 -33.11 24.82 -18.39
N GLU A 80 -33.50 25.66 -17.43
CA GLU A 80 -32.65 26.03 -16.30
C GLU A 80 -32.30 24.79 -15.45
N LYS A 81 -33.30 23.95 -15.12
CA LYS A 81 -33.07 22.71 -14.35
C LYS A 81 -32.24 21.68 -15.12
N GLN A 82 -32.47 21.54 -16.42
CA GLN A 82 -31.66 20.69 -17.30
C GLN A 82 -30.20 21.16 -17.28
N THR A 83 -29.97 22.47 -17.48
CA THR A 83 -28.62 23.06 -17.45
C THR A 83 -27.94 22.81 -16.11
N GLN A 84 -28.65 23.05 -15.00
CA GLN A 84 -28.13 22.78 -13.66
C GLN A 84 -27.78 21.29 -13.47
N PHE A 85 -28.66 20.38 -13.90
CA PHE A 85 -28.43 18.95 -13.82
C PHE A 85 -27.21 18.50 -14.64
N THR A 86 -27.04 19.02 -15.85
CA THR A 86 -25.85 18.77 -16.69
C THR A 86 -24.57 19.27 -16.00
N VAL A 87 -24.61 20.46 -15.37
CA VAL A 87 -23.46 21.02 -14.64
C VAL A 87 -23.11 20.14 -13.43
N ASP A 88 -24.11 19.78 -12.62
CA ASP A 88 -23.93 18.95 -11.43
C ASP A 88 -23.37 17.57 -11.81
N TYR A 89 -23.91 16.95 -12.86
CA TYR A 89 -23.43 15.68 -13.36
C TYR A 89 -21.98 15.73 -13.84
N LYS A 90 -21.62 16.74 -14.64
CA LYS A 90 -20.22 16.96 -15.05
C LYS A 90 -19.30 17.19 -13.85
N GLY A 91 -19.82 17.77 -12.77
CA GLY A 91 -19.10 17.87 -11.49
C GLY A 91 -18.81 16.50 -10.89
N VAL A 92 -19.84 15.65 -10.80
CA VAL A 92 -19.72 14.27 -10.28
C VAL A 92 -18.77 13.43 -11.13
N LEU A 93 -18.87 13.49 -12.46
CA LEU A 93 -17.98 12.76 -13.36
C LEU A 93 -16.51 13.12 -13.14
N ARG A 94 -16.18 14.41 -13.07
CA ARG A 94 -14.80 14.85 -12.81
C ARG A 94 -14.29 14.34 -11.46
N SER A 95 -15.12 14.39 -10.41
CA SER A 95 -14.76 13.87 -9.10
C SER A 95 -14.51 12.35 -9.12
N MET A 96 -15.32 11.63 -9.89
CA MET A 96 -15.22 10.19 -10.05
C MET A 96 -13.96 9.79 -10.84
N GLU A 97 -13.67 10.45 -11.96
CA GLU A 97 -12.46 10.24 -12.75
C GLU A 97 -11.20 10.51 -11.92
N HIS A 98 -11.21 11.59 -11.14
CA HIS A 98 -10.13 11.92 -10.23
C HIS A 98 -9.93 10.84 -9.17
N THR A 99 -11.02 10.35 -8.57
CA THR A 99 -10.96 9.24 -7.59
C THR A 99 -10.41 7.96 -8.22
N GLN A 100 -10.85 7.63 -9.44
CA GLN A 100 -10.38 6.45 -10.17
C GLN A 100 -8.88 6.52 -10.44
N GLU A 101 -8.37 7.67 -10.87
CA GLU A 101 -6.94 7.86 -11.13
C GLU A 101 -6.10 7.65 -9.86
N ARG A 102 -6.56 8.19 -8.74
CA ARG A 102 -5.81 8.14 -7.49
C ARG A 102 -5.86 6.76 -6.84
N LEU A 103 -6.97 6.03 -7.01
CA LEU A 103 -7.02 4.60 -6.68
C LEU A 103 -6.01 3.77 -7.47
N LYS A 104 -5.76 4.09 -8.76
CA LYS A 104 -4.72 3.41 -9.56
C LYS A 104 -3.32 3.71 -9.04
N ILE A 105 -3.03 4.98 -8.74
CA ILE A 105 -1.74 5.38 -8.15
C ILE A 105 -1.51 4.64 -6.83
N LEU A 106 -2.51 4.66 -5.93
CA LEU A 106 -2.45 3.98 -4.66
C LEU A 106 -2.23 2.46 -4.83
N ALA A 107 -2.94 1.82 -5.76
CA ALA A 107 -2.75 0.39 -6.05
C ALA A 107 -1.31 0.09 -6.52
N GLY A 108 -0.74 0.94 -7.38
CA GLY A 108 0.65 0.84 -7.81
C GLY A 108 1.64 0.96 -6.65
N LEU A 109 1.45 1.96 -5.78
CA LEU A 109 2.28 2.15 -4.58
C LEU A 109 2.23 0.96 -3.63
N LEU A 110 1.04 0.39 -3.39
CA LEU A 110 0.86 -0.77 -2.52
C LEU A 110 1.52 -2.04 -3.09
N LEU A 111 1.47 -2.22 -4.42
CA LEU A 111 2.17 -3.31 -5.09
C LEU A 111 3.69 -3.15 -4.96
N GLU A 112 4.20 -1.95 -5.18
CA GLU A 112 5.62 -1.65 -5.03
C GLU A 112 6.10 -1.86 -3.60
N PHE A 113 5.34 -1.35 -2.61
CA PHE A 113 5.60 -1.55 -1.18
C PHE A 113 5.68 -3.05 -0.85
N SER A 114 4.68 -3.82 -1.26
CA SER A 114 4.62 -5.27 -1.04
C SER A 114 5.81 -6.00 -1.66
N ALA A 115 6.19 -5.64 -2.89
CA ALA A 115 7.33 -6.23 -3.58
C ALA A 115 8.65 -5.94 -2.86
N LYS A 116 8.89 -4.67 -2.46
CA LYS A 116 10.11 -4.29 -1.75
C LYS A 116 10.20 -4.93 -0.36
N VAL A 117 9.10 -4.95 0.39
CA VAL A 117 9.03 -5.63 1.70
C VAL A 117 9.36 -7.11 1.56
N SER A 118 8.70 -7.82 0.63
CA SER A 118 8.93 -9.25 0.43
C SER A 118 10.38 -9.56 0.04
N SER A 119 10.94 -8.73 -0.85
CA SER A 119 12.35 -8.85 -1.26
C SER A 119 13.32 -8.62 -0.10
N LEU A 120 13.05 -7.64 0.76
CA LEU A 120 13.89 -7.36 1.94
C LEU A 120 13.77 -8.47 2.97
N GLN A 121 12.57 -8.97 3.25
CA GLN A 121 12.36 -10.08 4.20
C GLN A 121 13.06 -11.36 3.75
N SER A 122 12.99 -11.71 2.46
CA SER A 122 13.71 -12.86 1.90
C SER A 122 15.22 -12.70 2.07
N TRP A 123 15.73 -11.49 1.76
CA TRP A 123 17.14 -11.16 1.94
C TRP A 123 17.58 -11.27 3.42
N MET A 124 16.79 -10.73 4.35
CA MET A 124 17.07 -10.79 5.79
C MET A 124 17.09 -12.23 6.29
N THR A 125 16.14 -13.07 5.86
CA THR A 125 16.08 -14.48 6.23
C THR A 125 17.34 -15.23 5.80
N HIS A 126 17.81 -14.97 4.57
CA HIS A 126 19.05 -15.54 4.06
C HIS A 126 20.27 -15.10 4.88
N HIS A 127 20.34 -13.81 5.24
CA HIS A 127 21.46 -13.27 6.01
C HIS A 127 21.46 -13.71 7.47
N ALA A 128 20.29 -13.88 8.10
CA ALA A 128 20.16 -14.48 9.42
C ALA A 128 20.71 -15.91 9.45
N SER A 129 20.41 -16.71 8.42
CA SER A 129 20.94 -18.07 8.27
C SER A 129 22.47 -18.07 8.08
N ARG A 130 22.99 -17.18 7.22
CA ARG A 130 24.44 -16.98 7.06
C ARG A 130 25.12 -16.59 8.37
N ALA A 131 24.54 -15.67 9.14
CA ALA A 131 25.07 -15.25 10.43
C ALA A 131 25.12 -16.40 11.44
N ALA A 132 24.10 -17.26 11.47
CA ALA A 132 24.09 -18.47 12.30
C ALA A 132 25.21 -19.46 11.89
N SER A 133 25.40 -19.70 10.59
CA SER A 133 26.46 -20.57 10.08
C SER A 133 27.86 -20.03 10.40
N VAL A 134 28.10 -18.72 10.25
CA VAL A 134 29.37 -18.10 10.63
C VAL A 134 29.60 -18.23 12.13
N ARG A 135 28.57 -18.06 12.96
CA ARG A 135 28.65 -18.26 14.41
C ARG A 135 29.09 -19.67 14.78
N GLU A 136 28.54 -20.68 14.12
CA GLU A 136 28.90 -22.09 14.33
C GLU A 136 30.37 -22.34 13.97
N ARG A 137 30.82 -21.89 12.77
CA ARG A 137 32.23 -22.01 12.36
C ARG A 137 33.20 -21.26 13.27
N SER A 138 32.74 -20.21 13.94
CA SER A 138 33.56 -19.44 14.89
C SER A 138 33.92 -20.23 16.16
N ALA A 139 33.35 -21.42 16.37
CA ALA A 139 33.75 -22.31 17.46
C ALA A 139 35.04 -23.09 17.15
N ASP A 140 35.42 -23.20 15.88
CA ASP A 140 36.72 -23.79 15.48
C ASP A 140 37.81 -22.71 15.48
N LEU A 141 38.81 -22.88 16.35
CA LEU A 141 39.92 -21.95 16.49
C LEU A 141 40.80 -21.87 15.24
N HIS A 142 40.88 -22.94 14.44
CA HIS A 142 41.70 -22.95 13.23
C HIS A 142 41.06 -22.15 12.08
N GLY A 143 39.73 -22.08 12.05
CA GLY A 143 38.96 -21.31 11.06
C GLY A 143 38.50 -19.92 11.54
N LEU A 144 38.90 -19.49 12.74
CA LEU A 144 38.34 -18.30 13.39
C LEU A 144 38.61 -17.00 12.62
N ASP A 145 39.79 -16.85 12.01
CA ASP A 145 40.13 -15.62 11.29
C ASP A 145 39.33 -15.45 9.99
N GLU A 146 39.05 -16.55 9.29
CA GLU A 146 38.14 -16.56 8.14
C GLU A 146 36.71 -16.24 8.59
N ALA A 147 36.24 -16.89 9.67
CA ALA A 147 34.92 -16.60 10.23
C ALA A 147 34.77 -15.14 10.69
N ARG A 148 35.83 -14.51 11.21
CA ARG A 148 35.86 -13.08 11.57
C ARG A 148 35.75 -12.16 10.36
N LEU A 149 36.43 -12.50 9.26
CA LEU A 149 36.33 -11.75 8.02
C LEU A 149 34.90 -11.81 7.48
N ASP A 150 34.30 -13.00 7.48
CA ASP A 150 32.91 -13.19 7.06
C ASP A 150 31.91 -12.48 7.99
N GLY A 151 32.15 -12.50 9.30
CA GLY A 151 31.31 -11.81 10.29
C GLY A 151 31.30 -10.29 10.10
N ARG A 152 32.48 -9.68 9.86
CA ARG A 152 32.60 -8.25 9.53
C ARG A 152 31.91 -7.92 8.22
N ARG A 153 32.16 -8.73 7.17
CA ARG A 153 31.52 -8.56 5.87
C ARG A 153 29.99 -8.62 5.97
N LEU A 154 29.44 -9.55 6.74
CA LEU A 154 27.99 -9.63 6.98
C LEU A 154 27.45 -8.37 7.66
N LEU A 155 28.16 -7.84 8.66
CA LEU A 155 27.76 -6.61 9.34
C LEU A 155 27.76 -5.41 8.38
N ASP A 156 28.77 -5.30 7.52
CA ASP A 156 28.85 -4.25 6.50
C ASP A 156 27.74 -4.39 5.44
N GLU A 157 27.47 -5.60 4.95
CA GLU A 157 26.38 -5.91 4.01
C GLU A 157 25.02 -5.50 4.61
N VAL A 158 24.76 -5.83 5.88
CA VAL A 158 23.54 -5.40 6.58
C VAL A 158 23.49 -3.90 6.77
N GLY A 159 24.60 -3.25 7.10
CA GLY A 159 24.67 -1.79 7.24
C GLY A 159 24.34 -1.07 5.93
N GLN A 160 24.80 -1.60 4.79
CA GLN A 160 24.51 -1.04 3.48
C GLN A 160 23.01 -1.14 3.14
N GLU A 161 22.33 -2.23 3.48
CA GLU A 161 20.92 -2.41 3.10
C GLU A 161 19.90 -1.53 3.86
N GLU A 162 20.37 -0.68 4.77
CA GLU A 162 19.52 0.32 5.44
C GLU A 162 18.83 1.28 4.43
N TYR A 163 19.43 1.54 3.27
CA TYR A 163 18.79 2.38 2.24
C TYR A 163 17.49 1.74 1.70
N ARG A 164 17.40 0.41 1.64
CA ARG A 164 16.18 -0.28 1.18
C ARG A 164 15.05 -0.09 2.16
N LEU A 165 15.35 -0.16 3.46
CA LEU A 165 14.38 0.11 4.52
C LEU A 165 13.88 1.56 4.46
N LYS A 166 14.78 2.53 4.26
CA LYS A 166 14.42 3.94 4.03
C LYS A 166 13.54 4.14 2.80
N ALA A 167 13.84 3.43 1.70
CA ALA A 167 13.02 3.48 0.48
C ALA A 167 11.60 2.92 0.70
N ILE A 168 11.45 1.86 1.51
CA ILE A 168 10.13 1.35 1.91
C ILE A 168 9.38 2.38 2.78
N GLY A 169 10.06 3.01 3.74
CA GLY A 169 9.48 4.09 4.54
C GLY A 169 9.02 5.29 3.70
N ALA A 170 9.79 5.68 2.68
CA ALA A 170 9.39 6.73 1.74
C ALA A 170 8.15 6.33 0.91
N LEU A 171 7.99 5.05 0.55
CA LEU A 171 6.77 4.56 -0.10
C LEU A 171 5.56 4.62 0.83
N LEU A 172 5.73 4.31 2.12
CA LEU A 172 4.66 4.42 3.11
C LEU A 172 4.14 5.87 3.21
N VAL A 173 5.05 6.85 3.30
CA VAL A 173 4.67 8.27 3.29
C VAL A 173 3.90 8.65 2.03
N ARG A 174 4.31 8.14 0.85
CA ARG A 174 3.57 8.39 -0.41
C ARG A 174 2.19 7.74 -0.41
N VAL A 175 2.06 6.54 0.18
CA VAL A 175 0.76 5.88 0.35
C VAL A 175 -0.14 6.73 1.24
N GLU A 176 0.35 7.23 2.37
CA GLU A 176 -0.41 8.12 3.27
C GLU A 176 -0.89 9.38 2.56
N GLN A 177 0.00 10.05 1.82
CA GLN A 177 -0.34 11.25 1.03
C GLN A 177 -1.45 10.97 0.02
N GLU A 178 -1.40 9.84 -0.67
CA GLU A 178 -2.47 9.45 -1.60
C GLU A 178 -3.75 9.03 -0.89
N VAL A 179 -3.69 8.45 0.31
CA VAL A 179 -4.89 8.17 1.09
C VAL A 179 -5.55 9.47 1.56
N ASP A 180 -4.76 10.42 2.09
CA ASP A 180 -5.25 11.69 2.60
C ASP A 180 -5.89 12.52 1.50
N ALA A 181 -5.19 12.70 0.39
CA ALA A 181 -5.78 13.42 -0.72
C ALA A 181 -7.03 12.67 -1.23
N LEU A 182 -7.14 11.33 -1.15
CA LEU A 182 -8.34 10.61 -1.63
C LEU A 182 -9.57 11.00 -0.80
N TYR A 183 -9.37 11.22 0.49
CA TYR A 183 -10.42 11.70 1.39
C TYR A 183 -10.73 13.20 1.23
N GLU A 184 -9.81 14.03 0.74
CA GLU A 184 -10.12 15.44 0.42
C GLU A 184 -11.21 15.57 -0.65
N PHE A 185 -11.22 14.68 -1.65
CA PHE A 185 -12.21 14.68 -2.73
C PHE A 185 -13.46 13.82 -2.42
N ALA A 186 -13.42 13.00 -1.37
CA ALA A 186 -14.54 12.18 -0.92
C ALA A 186 -14.75 12.31 0.61
N PRO A 187 -15.05 13.51 1.13
CA PRO A 187 -15.02 13.81 2.57
C PRO A 187 -16.14 13.14 3.39
N THR A 188 -17.21 12.65 2.73
CA THR A 188 -18.41 12.13 3.41
C THR A 188 -18.40 10.64 3.72
N THR A 189 -17.26 9.95 3.56
CA THR A 189 -17.19 8.53 3.94
C THR A 189 -16.96 8.41 5.46
N SER A 190 -18.00 8.05 6.23
CA SER A 190 -17.92 7.86 7.70
C SER A 190 -16.97 6.75 8.14
N ASN A 191 -16.36 6.03 7.20
CA ASN A 191 -15.42 4.96 7.46
C ASN A 191 -14.26 5.10 6.47
N ARG A 192 -13.07 5.49 6.98
CA ARG A 192 -11.84 5.53 6.18
C ARG A 192 -11.47 4.08 5.81
N GLY A 193 -12.01 3.59 4.70
CA GLY A 193 -11.91 2.19 4.29
C GLY A 193 -10.49 1.67 4.03
N ILE A 194 -9.49 2.54 3.90
CA ILE A 194 -8.08 2.16 3.75
C ILE A 194 -7.44 2.12 5.13
N ASN A 195 -7.17 0.90 5.61
CA ASN A 195 -6.54 0.67 6.91
C ASN A 195 -5.03 0.91 6.83
N LEU A 196 -4.61 2.15 7.05
CA LEU A 196 -3.20 2.55 7.13
C LEU A 196 -2.48 1.83 8.29
N ASP A 197 -3.14 1.60 9.43
CA ASP A 197 -2.55 0.94 10.61
C ASP A 197 -1.95 -0.43 10.28
N ARG A 198 -2.58 -1.18 9.37
CA ARG A 198 -2.06 -2.46 8.89
C ARG A 198 -0.77 -2.31 8.09
N ILE A 199 -0.66 -1.27 7.27
CA ILE A 199 0.54 -1.02 6.46
C ILE A 199 1.68 -0.57 7.37
N HIS A 200 1.40 0.29 8.34
CA HIS A 200 2.33 0.64 9.43
C HIS A 200 2.82 -0.61 10.17
N THR A 201 1.90 -1.46 10.62
CA THR A 201 2.24 -2.70 11.33
C THR A 201 3.19 -3.59 10.53
N VAL A 202 2.99 -3.68 9.20
CA VAL A 202 3.89 -4.44 8.32
C VAL A 202 5.26 -3.77 8.24
N PHE A 203 5.32 -2.45 8.07
CA PHE A 203 6.57 -1.71 8.03
C PHE A 203 7.35 -1.81 9.34
N ASP A 204 6.69 -1.57 10.47
CA ASP A 204 7.29 -1.61 11.81
C ASP A 204 7.88 -2.99 12.08
N LYS A 205 7.15 -4.06 11.75
CA LYS A 205 7.67 -5.42 11.86
C LYS A 205 8.94 -5.65 11.02
N VAL A 206 8.94 -5.20 9.76
CA VAL A 206 10.11 -5.34 8.87
C VAL A 206 11.30 -4.54 9.39
N ASN A 207 11.05 -3.35 9.92
CA ASN A 207 12.06 -2.52 10.57
C ASN A 207 12.64 -3.20 11.81
N ASP A 208 11.79 -3.75 12.68
CA ASP A 208 12.21 -4.47 13.89
C ASP A 208 13.03 -5.73 13.53
N ASP A 209 12.58 -6.52 12.55
CA ASP A 209 13.30 -7.69 12.04
C ASP A 209 14.69 -7.30 11.48
N PHE A 210 14.78 -6.17 10.78
CA PHE A 210 16.05 -5.64 10.26
C PHE A 210 17.00 -5.20 11.38
N LEU A 211 16.48 -4.49 12.38
CA LEU A 211 17.26 -4.05 13.55
C LEU A 211 17.76 -5.24 14.36
N ALA A 212 16.93 -6.28 14.50
CA ALA A 212 17.30 -7.53 15.17
C ALA A 212 18.44 -8.25 14.42
N LEU A 213 18.37 -8.36 13.09
CA LEU A 213 19.45 -8.93 12.28
C LEU A 213 20.75 -8.14 12.42
N ARG A 214 20.69 -6.81 12.34
CA ARG A 214 21.88 -5.96 12.51
C ARG A 214 22.52 -6.17 13.89
N ARG A 215 21.70 -6.27 14.94
CA ARG A 215 22.18 -6.59 16.28
C ARG A 215 22.82 -7.96 16.35
N GLN A 216 22.21 -8.98 15.74
CA GLN A 216 22.76 -10.34 15.66
C GLN A 216 24.16 -10.36 15.00
N CYS A 217 24.35 -9.62 13.90
CA CYS A 217 25.65 -9.49 13.24
C CYS A 217 26.68 -8.77 14.12
N SER A 218 26.29 -7.70 14.82
CA SER A 218 27.16 -7.01 15.78
C SER A 218 27.58 -7.94 16.92
N ASP A 219 26.62 -8.66 17.51
CA ASP A 219 26.86 -9.58 18.63
C ASP A 219 27.75 -10.77 18.19
N LEU A 220 27.65 -11.21 16.92
CA LEU A 220 28.54 -12.20 16.33
C LEU A 220 29.99 -11.71 16.29
N VAL A 221 30.24 -10.50 15.80
CA VAL A 221 31.60 -9.93 15.76
C VAL A 221 32.18 -9.81 17.17
N GLN A 222 31.37 -9.37 18.14
CA GLN A 222 31.80 -9.32 19.54
C GLN A 222 32.12 -10.70 20.11
N PHE A 223 31.30 -11.70 19.81
CA PHE A 223 31.55 -13.08 20.19
C PHE A 223 32.88 -13.60 19.63
N GLN A 224 33.14 -13.39 18.34
CA GLN A 224 34.39 -13.81 17.68
C GLN A 224 35.63 -13.12 18.25
N ASN A 225 35.52 -11.86 18.67
CA ASN A 225 36.60 -11.16 19.35
C ASN A 225 36.90 -11.82 20.71
N LYS A 226 35.87 -12.12 21.50
CA LYS A 226 36.04 -12.82 22.78
C LYS A 226 36.68 -14.20 22.61
N VAL A 227 36.23 -15.00 21.65
CA VAL A 227 36.78 -16.35 21.41
C VAL A 227 38.27 -16.29 21.09
N GLY A 228 38.72 -15.38 20.22
CA GLY A 228 40.15 -15.33 19.91
C GLY A 228 40.99 -14.69 21.01
N ASN A 229 40.44 -13.82 21.86
CA ASN A 229 41.15 -13.37 23.07
C ASN A 229 41.40 -14.55 24.02
N PHE A 230 40.39 -15.40 24.27
CA PHE A 230 40.57 -16.62 25.07
C PHE A 230 41.57 -17.58 24.45
N SER A 231 41.57 -17.74 23.12
CA SER A 231 42.55 -18.56 22.41
C SER A 231 43.98 -18.06 22.61
N HIS A 232 44.17 -16.74 22.56
CA HIS A 232 45.48 -16.11 22.81
C HIS A 232 45.95 -16.34 24.24
N GLU A 233 45.08 -16.10 25.24
CA GLU A 233 45.38 -16.32 26.66
C GLU A 233 45.75 -17.79 26.95
N LEU A 234 45.01 -18.75 26.37
CA LEU A 234 45.34 -20.17 26.44
C LEU A 234 46.73 -20.45 25.84
N SER A 235 47.03 -19.89 24.66
CA SER A 235 48.32 -20.10 24.00
C SER A 235 49.51 -19.53 24.79
N GLU A 236 49.32 -18.44 25.52
CA GLU A 236 50.34 -17.84 26.39
C GLU A 236 50.51 -18.64 27.69
N HIS A 237 49.45 -19.23 28.23
CA HIS A 237 49.53 -20.09 29.42
C HIS A 237 50.19 -21.46 29.17
N TYR A 238 50.22 -21.94 27.93
CA TYR A 238 50.86 -23.20 27.53
C TYR A 238 52.29 -23.02 26.97
N ARG A 239 52.83 -21.80 26.95
CA ARG A 239 54.23 -21.49 26.58
C ARG A 239 55.12 -21.39 27.81
#